data_AF-A0AAV5SQU1-F1
#
_entry.id   AF-A0AAV5SQU1-F1
#
_cell.length_a   1.000
_cell.length_b   1.000
_cell.length_c   1.000
_cell.angle_alpha   90.00
_cell.angle_beta   90.00
_cell.angle_gamma   90.00
#
_symmetry.space_group_name_H-M   'P 1'
#
loop_
_entity.id
_entity.type
_entity.pdbx_description
1 polymer ?
#
loop_
_entity_poly.entity_id
_entity_poly.type
_entity_poly.pdbx_seq_one_letter_code
_entity_poly.pdbx_strand_id
1 'polypeptide(L)'
;MESPATVIDPTVSAAELGRIAHAKFLLDDYLARRQELAAELYEFRHNERFIEDTLQTISELNEEKEEHSKIIKNIINDTNQLEAEMGTAREQQRELEQKLMRKYEALVRIMDQSNDKLREAGVEETGLSQADVDALDIPKQILAACLAAAASPVSSSSAAAAAARTAVASSASTPTPSLQFPSLPQNPMLAHFQAMIQNCMQPSSTDQMMMAQMMAQYARSPTVVPPSALPAAMRTPNGRMSTGSSDHSSPPMKQCQTCGDMIHRNAPICPLCKSKSRSKNPKKPKRKE
;
A
#
# COMPACT_ATOMS: atom_id res chain seq x y z
N MET A 1 -77.08 -16.64 72.90
CA MET A 1 -77.55 -16.61 71.50
C MET A 1 -76.34 -16.90 70.64
N GLU A 2 -76.20 -18.15 70.21
CA GLU A 2 -75.09 -18.61 69.38
C GLU A 2 -75.30 -18.15 67.93
N SER A 3 -74.29 -17.51 67.35
CA SER A 3 -74.28 -17.13 65.93
C SER A 3 -74.22 -18.38 65.04
N PRO A 4 -74.98 -18.43 63.93
CA PRO A 4 -74.95 -19.56 63.03
C PRO A 4 -73.59 -19.65 62.33
N ALA A 5 -73.01 -20.85 62.32
CA ALA A 5 -71.79 -21.15 61.59
C ALA A 5 -72.03 -20.99 60.09
N THR A 6 -71.37 -20.02 59.47
CA THR A 6 -71.36 -19.82 58.03
C THR A 6 -70.65 -21.00 57.38
N VAL A 7 -71.41 -21.92 56.79
CA VAL A 7 -70.89 -23.03 56.00
C VAL A 7 -70.34 -22.43 54.70
N ILE A 8 -69.04 -22.21 54.63
CA ILE A 8 -68.36 -21.81 53.39
C ILE A 8 -68.26 -23.06 52.52
N ASP A 9 -68.89 -23.03 51.35
CA ASP A 9 -68.84 -24.12 50.38
C ASP A 9 -67.38 -24.32 49.88
N PRO A 10 -66.74 -25.48 50.15
CA PRO A 10 -65.35 -25.75 49.77
C PRO A 10 -65.11 -25.70 48.26
N THR A 11 -66.16 -25.90 47.45
CA THR A 11 -66.04 -25.95 45.99
C THR A 11 -65.89 -24.56 45.36
N VAL A 12 -66.49 -23.52 45.98
CA VAL A 12 -66.33 -22.12 45.58
C VAL A 12 -64.88 -21.64 45.81
N SER A 13 -64.29 -22.08 46.93
CA SER A 13 -62.89 -21.79 47.29
C SER A 13 -61.87 -22.40 46.30
N ALA A 14 -62.11 -23.63 45.82
CA ALA A 14 -61.23 -24.28 44.85
C ALA A 14 -61.22 -23.56 43.48
N ALA A 15 -62.40 -23.12 43.00
CA ALA A 15 -62.52 -22.36 41.75
C ALA A 15 -61.84 -20.98 41.85
N GLU A 16 -61.91 -20.32 43.01
CA GLU A 16 -61.23 -19.06 43.29
C GLU A 16 -59.70 -19.21 43.27
N LEU A 17 -59.17 -20.24 43.94
CA LEU A 17 -57.75 -20.55 43.92
C LEU A 17 -57.25 -20.84 42.50
N GLY A 18 -58.05 -21.53 41.68
CA GLY A 18 -57.74 -21.75 40.27
C GLY A 18 -57.65 -20.45 39.46
N ARG A 19 -58.56 -19.51 39.68
CA ARG A 19 -58.51 -18.17 39.04
C ARG A 19 -57.28 -17.38 39.47
N ILE A 20 -56.94 -17.41 40.77
CA ILE A 20 -55.77 -16.73 41.32
C ILE A 20 -54.48 -17.33 40.74
N ALA A 21 -54.38 -18.66 40.67
CA ALA A 21 -53.22 -19.35 40.10
C ALA A 21 -53.03 -19.00 38.61
N HIS A 22 -54.11 -18.98 37.83
CA HIS A 22 -54.06 -18.58 36.43
C HIS A 22 -53.66 -17.11 36.26
N ALA A 23 -54.21 -16.20 37.07
CA ALA A 23 -53.83 -14.79 37.05
C ALA A 23 -52.34 -14.60 37.39
N LYS A 24 -51.82 -15.36 38.36
CA LYS A 24 -50.40 -15.36 38.71
C LYS A 24 -49.53 -15.85 37.56
N PHE A 25 -49.91 -16.95 36.91
CA PHE A 25 -49.18 -17.45 35.73
C PHE A 25 -49.11 -16.40 34.61
N LEU A 26 -50.22 -15.73 34.30
CA LEU A 26 -50.23 -14.66 33.30
C LEU A 26 -49.35 -13.47 33.70
N LEU A 27 -49.32 -13.12 34.99
CA LEU A 27 -48.43 -12.08 35.50
C LEU A 27 -46.96 -12.48 35.34
N ASP A 28 -46.60 -13.72 35.67
CA ASP A 28 -45.24 -14.24 35.53
C ASP A 28 -44.80 -14.27 34.05
N ASP A 29 -45.67 -14.71 33.13
CA ASP A 29 -45.41 -14.67 31.68
C ASP A 29 -45.24 -13.23 31.17
N TYR A 30 -46.10 -12.30 31.60
CA TYR A 30 -45.96 -10.89 31.26
C TYR A 30 -44.63 -10.32 31.75
N LEU A 31 -44.24 -10.61 33.00
CA LEU A 31 -42.98 -10.13 33.56
C LEU A 31 -41.77 -10.72 32.84
N ALA A 32 -41.82 -11.98 32.43
CA ALA A 32 -40.78 -12.63 31.63
C ALA A 32 -40.62 -11.93 30.27
N ARG A 33 -41.72 -11.76 29.51
CA ARG A 33 -41.69 -11.07 28.21
C ARG A 33 -41.22 -9.62 28.33
N ARG A 34 -41.58 -8.92 29.40
CA ARG A 34 -41.09 -7.56 29.68
C ARG A 34 -39.58 -7.55 29.89
N GLN A 35 -39.02 -8.55 30.57
CA GLN A 35 -37.58 -8.67 30.78
C GLN A 35 -36.84 -8.99 29.47
N GLU A 36 -37.39 -9.90 28.66
CA GLU A 36 -36.86 -10.20 27.32
C GLU A 36 -36.80 -8.93 26.46
N LEU A 37 -37.90 -8.19 26.38
CA LEU A 37 -37.94 -6.92 25.64
C LEU A 37 -36.97 -5.88 26.19
N ALA A 38 -36.80 -5.80 27.52
CA ALA A 38 -35.85 -4.90 28.14
C ALA A 38 -34.39 -5.28 27.79
N ALA A 39 -34.08 -6.58 27.71
CA ALA A 39 -32.78 -7.07 27.28
C ALA A 39 -32.54 -6.76 25.79
N GLU A 40 -33.53 -7.01 24.93
CA GLU A 40 -33.43 -6.66 23.50
C GLU A 40 -33.20 -5.14 23.31
N LEU A 41 -33.96 -4.29 24.01
CA LEU A 41 -33.77 -2.84 23.96
C LEU A 41 -32.37 -2.41 24.42
N TYR A 42 -31.79 -3.10 25.40
CA TYR A 42 -30.42 -2.85 25.83
C TYR A 42 -29.42 -3.19 24.71
N GLU A 43 -29.56 -4.36 24.08
CA GLU A 43 -28.72 -4.78 22.94
C GLU A 43 -28.86 -3.82 21.75
N PHE A 44 -30.07 -3.38 21.43
CA PHE A 44 -30.31 -2.39 20.37
C PHE A 44 -29.55 -1.09 20.63
N ARG A 45 -29.61 -0.56 21.86
CA ARG A 45 -28.87 0.66 22.25
C ARG A 45 -27.36 0.47 22.31
N HIS A 46 -26.90 -0.76 22.56
CA HIS A 46 -25.48 -1.08 22.47
C HIS A 46 -25.01 -1.07 21.01
N ASN A 47 -25.77 -1.73 20.13
CA ASN A 47 -25.48 -1.76 18.70
C ASN A 47 -25.54 -0.37 18.06
N GLU A 48 -26.49 0.48 18.47
CA GLU A 48 -26.57 1.88 18.03
C GLU A 48 -25.27 2.63 18.32
N ARG A 49 -24.76 2.57 19.57
CA ARG A 49 -23.48 3.18 19.95
C ARG A 49 -22.29 2.59 19.18
N PHE A 50 -22.26 1.27 19.00
CA PHE A 50 -21.19 0.63 18.23
C PHE A 50 -21.16 1.13 16.77
N ILE A 51 -22.33 1.32 16.16
CA ILE A 51 -22.45 1.88 14.81
C ILE A 51 -21.96 3.33 14.80
N GLU A 52 -22.35 4.15 15.78
CA GLU A 52 -21.87 5.54 15.92
C GLU A 52 -20.34 5.61 16.01
N ASP A 53 -19.73 4.80 16.89
CA ASP A 53 -18.27 4.73 17.05
C ASP A 53 -17.56 4.28 15.76
N THR A 54 -18.18 3.34 15.04
CA THR A 54 -17.66 2.87 13.74
C THR A 54 -17.72 3.96 12.69
N LEU A 55 -18.83 4.71 12.63
CA LEU A 55 -18.98 5.85 11.70
C LEU A 55 -17.99 6.97 12.02
N GLN A 56 -17.75 7.25 13.30
CA GLN A 56 -16.74 8.21 13.73
C GLN A 56 -15.34 7.79 13.26
N THR A 57 -14.98 6.52 13.46
CA THR A 57 -13.69 5.97 13.00
C THR A 57 -13.54 6.11 11.47
N ILE A 58 -14.61 5.86 10.71
CA ILE A 58 -14.60 6.02 9.25
C ILE A 58 -14.39 7.50 8.86
N SER A 59 -14.99 8.44 9.61
CA SER A 59 -14.78 9.88 9.37
C SER A 59 -13.32 10.27 9.58
N GLU A 60 -12.74 9.87 10.70
CA GLU A 60 -11.32 10.15 11.04
C GLU A 60 -10.37 9.60 9.96
N LEU A 61 -10.58 8.36 9.52
CA LEU A 61 -9.77 7.75 8.46
C LEU A 61 -9.89 8.50 7.12
N ASN A 62 -11.07 9.06 6.81
CA ASN A 62 -11.24 9.85 5.59
C ASN A 62 -10.55 11.21 5.68
N GLU A 63 -10.52 11.84 6.85
CA GLU A 63 -9.78 13.06 7.10
C GLU A 63 -8.26 12.83 6.95
N GLU A 64 -7.73 11.77 7.57
CA GLU A 64 -6.32 11.37 7.43
C GLU A 64 -5.97 11.06 5.97
N LYS A 65 -6.86 10.37 5.23
CA LYS A 65 -6.67 10.10 3.80
C LYS A 65 -6.55 11.39 2.98
N GLU A 66 -7.38 12.39 3.26
CA GLU A 66 -7.34 13.67 2.57
C GLU A 66 -6.05 14.45 2.91
N GLU A 67 -5.61 14.40 4.16
CA GLU A 67 -4.33 14.97 4.57
C GLU A 67 -3.14 14.30 3.86
N HIS A 68 -3.10 12.98 3.82
CA HIS A 68 -2.10 12.24 3.04
C HIS A 68 -2.15 12.58 1.55
N SER A 69 -3.35 12.76 0.98
CA SER A 69 -3.49 13.19 -0.42
C SER A 69 -2.84 14.57 -0.66
N LYS A 70 -3.02 15.51 0.27
CA LYS A 70 -2.39 16.84 0.21
C LYS A 70 -0.88 16.75 0.29
N ILE A 71 -0.35 15.97 1.23
CA ILE A 71 1.10 15.76 1.39
C ILE A 71 1.71 15.20 0.10
N ILE A 72 1.09 14.19 -0.51
CA ILE A 72 1.56 13.60 -1.77
C ILE A 72 1.56 14.63 -2.91
N LYS A 73 0.50 15.43 -3.05
CA LYS A 73 0.43 16.49 -4.06
C LYS A 73 1.56 17.51 -3.88
N ASN A 74 1.88 17.87 -2.64
CA ASN A 74 2.99 18.78 -2.34
C ASN A 74 4.34 18.18 -2.74
N ILE A 75 4.60 16.91 -2.38
CA ILE A 75 5.85 16.22 -2.76
C ILE A 75 6.03 16.19 -4.30
N ILE A 76 4.95 15.93 -5.04
CA ILE A 76 4.99 15.94 -6.51
C ILE A 76 5.33 17.34 -7.02
N ASN A 77 4.71 18.38 -6.47
CA ASN A 77 5.00 19.75 -6.85
C ASN A 77 6.46 20.14 -6.58
N ASP A 78 6.97 19.79 -5.39
CA ASP A 78 8.35 20.07 -4.99
C ASP A 78 9.34 19.31 -5.89
N THR A 79 9.01 18.07 -6.27
CA THR A 79 9.83 17.29 -7.21
C THR A 79 9.90 18.00 -8.56
N ASN A 80 8.77 18.43 -9.11
CA ASN A 80 8.72 19.14 -10.39
C ASN A 80 9.49 20.48 -10.33
N GLN A 81 9.37 21.19 -9.21
CA GLN A 81 10.11 22.45 -8.99
C GLN A 81 11.62 22.20 -8.98
N LEU A 82 12.08 21.21 -8.21
CA LEU A 82 13.50 20.87 -8.13
C LEU A 82 14.06 20.40 -9.48
N GLU A 83 13.29 19.62 -10.25
CA GLU A 83 13.67 19.22 -11.60
C GLU A 83 13.88 20.43 -12.54
N ALA A 84 12.98 21.42 -12.46
CA ALA A 84 13.09 22.66 -13.23
C ALA A 84 14.31 23.51 -12.79
N GLU A 85 14.55 23.62 -11.48
CA GLU A 85 15.70 24.34 -10.93
C GLU A 85 17.03 23.67 -11.33
N MET A 86 17.13 22.34 -11.23
CA MET A 86 18.29 21.60 -11.71
C MET A 86 18.50 21.76 -13.22
N GLY A 87 17.42 21.76 -14.00
CA GLY A 87 17.46 22.01 -15.44
C GLY A 87 18.07 23.38 -15.76
N THR A 88 17.63 24.41 -15.04
CA THR A 88 18.15 25.78 -15.17
C THR A 88 19.61 25.88 -14.76
N ALA A 89 20.00 25.27 -13.64
CA ALA A 89 21.39 25.26 -13.19
C ALA A 89 22.32 24.55 -14.20
N ARG A 90 21.87 23.44 -14.79
CA ARG A 90 22.62 22.74 -15.86
C ARG A 90 22.74 23.59 -17.12
N GLU A 91 21.71 24.36 -17.48
CA GLU A 91 21.80 25.29 -18.62
C GLU A 91 22.84 26.39 -18.36
N GLN A 92 22.75 27.04 -17.21
CA GLN A 92 23.71 28.08 -16.80
C GLN A 92 25.15 27.55 -16.78
N GLN A 93 25.34 26.32 -16.28
CA GLN A 93 26.64 25.66 -16.34
C GLN A 93 27.11 25.51 -17.79
N ARG A 94 26.28 24.97 -18.69
CA ARG A 94 26.64 24.81 -20.11
C ARG A 94 26.96 26.15 -20.78
N GLU A 95 26.24 27.21 -20.47
CA GLU A 95 26.51 28.55 -21.00
C GLU A 95 27.88 29.09 -20.54
N LEU A 96 28.21 28.92 -19.25
CA LEU A 96 29.51 29.32 -18.70
C LEU A 96 30.65 28.52 -19.32
N GLU A 97 30.47 27.20 -19.47
CA GLU A 97 31.44 26.32 -20.11
C GLU A 97 31.68 26.71 -21.57
N GLN A 98 30.62 26.99 -22.34
CA GLN A 98 30.74 27.50 -23.71
C GLN A 98 31.47 28.86 -23.75
N LYS A 99 31.16 29.77 -22.83
CA LYS A 99 31.82 31.07 -22.75
C LYS A 99 33.31 30.93 -22.43
N LEU A 100 33.68 29.96 -21.59
CA LEU A 100 35.06 29.62 -21.28
C LEU A 100 35.79 29.05 -22.49
N MET A 101 35.17 28.10 -23.21
CA MET A 101 35.73 27.54 -24.45
C MET A 101 36.02 28.62 -25.49
N ARG A 102 35.08 29.54 -25.74
CA ARG A 102 35.29 30.64 -26.69
C ARG A 102 36.48 31.54 -26.31
N LYS A 103 36.67 31.79 -25.01
CA LYS A 103 37.83 32.54 -24.50
C LYS A 103 39.13 31.78 -24.67
N TYR A 104 39.13 30.47 -24.42
CA TYR A 104 40.28 29.60 -24.62
C TYR A 104 40.70 29.56 -26.10
N GLU A 105 39.76 29.37 -27.03
CA GLU A 105 40.01 29.41 -28.47
C GLU A 105 40.55 30.76 -28.96
N ALA A 106 40.10 31.87 -28.36
CA ALA A 106 40.64 33.19 -28.66
C ALA A 106 42.07 33.35 -28.16
N LEU A 107 42.38 32.84 -26.97
CA LEU A 107 43.73 32.88 -26.39
C LEU A 107 44.72 32.09 -27.25
N VAL A 108 44.38 30.86 -27.63
CA VAL A 108 45.23 30.02 -28.49
C VAL A 108 45.49 30.71 -29.83
N ARG A 109 44.47 31.29 -30.47
CA ARG A 109 44.65 32.06 -31.71
C ARG A 109 45.59 33.26 -31.56
N ILE A 110 45.51 34.00 -30.45
CA ILE A 110 46.40 35.15 -30.19
C ILE A 110 47.82 34.68 -29.91
N MET A 111 47.98 33.56 -29.20
CA MET A 111 49.27 32.92 -28.95
C MET A 111 49.95 32.54 -30.28
N ASP A 112 49.22 31.85 -31.16
CA ASP A 112 49.73 31.45 -32.49
C ASP A 112 50.13 32.67 -33.33
N GLN A 113 49.27 33.71 -33.37
CA GLN A 113 49.58 34.98 -34.05
C GLN A 113 50.81 35.69 -33.49
N SER A 114 51.06 35.57 -32.19
CA SER A 114 52.23 36.17 -31.54
C SER A 114 53.49 35.41 -31.89
N ASN A 115 53.43 34.08 -31.91
CA ASN A 115 54.53 33.21 -32.33
C ASN A 115 54.90 33.42 -33.80
N ASP A 116 53.92 33.54 -34.70
CA ASP A 116 54.17 33.84 -36.11
C ASP A 116 54.94 35.16 -36.28
N LYS A 117 54.57 36.20 -35.52
CA LYS A 117 55.28 37.50 -35.53
C LYS A 117 56.68 37.41 -34.94
N LEU A 118 56.89 36.63 -33.88
CA LEU A 118 58.22 36.39 -33.32
C LEU A 118 59.14 35.69 -34.33
N ARG A 119 58.60 34.73 -35.08
CA ARG A 119 59.31 34.05 -36.17
C ARG A 119 59.66 35.02 -37.30
N GLU A 120 58.74 35.88 -37.72
CA GLU A 120 58.99 36.94 -38.72
C GLU A 120 60.07 37.93 -38.27
N ALA A 121 60.15 38.22 -36.97
CA ALA A 121 61.16 39.11 -36.38
C ALA A 121 62.53 38.44 -36.11
N GLY A 122 62.65 37.13 -36.33
CA GLY A 122 63.90 36.37 -36.11
C GLY A 122 64.20 36.05 -34.63
N VAL A 123 63.19 36.06 -33.75
CA VAL A 123 63.32 35.83 -32.30
C VAL A 123 62.61 34.52 -31.89
N GLU A 124 62.96 33.39 -32.51
CA GLU A 124 62.27 32.11 -32.29
C GLU A 124 62.45 31.52 -30.88
N GLU A 125 63.52 31.86 -30.16
CA GLU A 125 63.85 31.23 -28.86
C GLU A 125 62.90 31.62 -27.70
N THR A 126 61.95 32.56 -27.93
CA THR A 126 60.99 33.06 -26.92
C THR A 126 59.52 32.83 -27.27
N GLY A 127 59.22 31.89 -28.17
CA GLY A 127 57.84 31.54 -28.52
C GLY A 127 57.02 31.07 -27.29
N LEU A 128 55.75 31.51 -27.23
CA LEU A 128 54.78 31.05 -26.24
C LEU A 128 54.37 29.61 -26.57
N SER A 129 54.36 28.74 -25.57
CA SER A 129 54.07 27.31 -25.73
C SER A 129 52.68 26.94 -25.22
N GLN A 130 52.16 25.79 -25.67
CA GLN A 130 50.93 25.22 -25.12
C GLN A 130 51.03 24.98 -23.60
N ALA A 131 52.24 24.77 -23.06
CA ALA A 131 52.46 24.62 -21.63
C ALA A 131 52.14 25.92 -20.85
N ASP A 132 52.29 27.09 -21.48
CA ASP A 132 51.96 28.39 -20.86
C ASP A 132 50.44 28.59 -20.75
N VAL A 133 49.69 28.02 -21.68
CA VAL A 133 48.22 27.98 -21.64
C VAL A 133 47.72 26.94 -20.64
N ASP A 134 48.36 25.76 -20.61
CA ASP A 134 48.00 24.67 -19.70
C ASP A 134 48.36 24.97 -18.23
N ALA A 135 49.32 25.88 -17.99
CA ALA A 135 49.69 26.38 -16.67
C ALA A 135 48.64 27.29 -16.02
N LEU A 136 47.62 27.75 -16.76
CA LEU A 136 46.52 28.58 -16.24
C LEU A 136 45.56 27.83 -15.29
N ASP A 137 45.83 26.55 -15.01
CA ASP A 137 45.09 25.66 -14.09
C ASP A 137 43.57 25.72 -14.30
N ILE A 138 43.16 25.89 -15.57
CA ILE A 138 41.75 25.84 -15.97
C ILE A 138 41.27 24.43 -15.63
N PRO A 139 40.19 24.25 -14.85
CA PRO A 139 39.78 22.95 -14.37
C PRO A 139 39.64 21.96 -15.54
N LYS A 140 40.59 21.03 -15.64
CA LYS A 140 40.67 20.05 -16.75
C LYS A 140 39.39 19.23 -16.89
N GLN A 141 38.61 19.14 -15.80
CA GLN A 141 37.31 18.50 -15.74
C GLN A 141 36.23 19.22 -16.57
N ILE A 142 36.28 20.56 -16.67
CA ILE A 142 35.35 21.36 -17.49
C ILE A 142 35.66 21.17 -18.98
N LEU A 143 36.94 21.19 -19.35
CA LEU A 143 37.39 21.01 -20.74
C LEU A 143 37.15 19.57 -21.23
N ALA A 144 37.45 18.57 -20.39
CA ALA A 144 37.24 17.15 -20.69
C ALA A 144 35.75 16.77 -20.78
N ALA A 145 34.89 17.32 -19.93
CA ALA A 145 33.45 17.08 -19.98
C ALA A 145 32.81 17.68 -21.25
N CYS A 146 33.25 18.87 -21.67
CA CYS A 146 32.78 19.51 -22.90
C CYS A 146 33.17 18.72 -24.17
N LEU A 147 34.40 18.23 -24.23
CA LEU A 147 34.89 17.40 -25.34
C LEU A 147 34.20 16.03 -25.39
N ALA A 148 33.89 15.42 -24.24
CA ALA A 148 33.18 14.15 -24.15
C ALA A 148 31.68 14.27 -24.51
N ALA A 149 31.03 15.37 -24.14
CA ALA A 149 29.63 15.64 -24.49
C ALA A 149 29.40 15.85 -26.00
N ALA A 150 30.40 16.33 -26.73
CA ALA A 150 30.35 16.45 -28.20
C ALA A 150 30.51 15.10 -28.93
N ALA A 151 31.01 14.06 -28.25
CA ALA A 151 31.33 12.76 -28.85
C ALA A 151 30.28 11.66 -28.59
N SER A 152 29.17 11.95 -27.89
CA SER A 152 28.12 10.96 -27.59
C SER A 152 26.71 11.47 -27.92
N PRO A 153 25.90 10.72 -28.70
CA PRO A 153 24.49 11.02 -28.84
C PRO A 153 23.77 10.73 -27.52
N VAL A 154 23.14 11.77 -26.98
CA VAL A 154 22.47 11.81 -25.68
C VAL A 154 21.39 10.72 -25.58
N SER A 155 21.65 9.68 -24.79
CA SER A 155 20.60 8.91 -24.12
C SER A 155 20.48 9.45 -22.71
N SER A 156 19.41 10.20 -22.48
CA SER A 156 19.01 10.74 -21.19
C SER A 156 18.71 9.61 -20.20
N SER A 157 19.66 9.32 -19.32
CA SER A 157 19.40 8.65 -18.05
C SER A 157 20.45 9.05 -17.03
N SER A 158 20.02 9.82 -16.04
CA SER A 158 20.79 10.23 -14.87
C SER A 158 21.12 9.02 -13.98
N ALA A 159 22.39 8.62 -13.93
CA ALA A 159 22.97 7.91 -12.80
C ALA A 159 24.50 7.85 -12.94
N ALA A 160 25.23 8.66 -12.15
CA ALA A 160 26.46 8.25 -11.45
C ALA A 160 27.25 9.47 -10.97
N ALA A 161 27.21 9.74 -9.66
CA ALA A 161 28.32 10.37 -8.95
C ALA A 161 28.29 9.90 -7.49
N ALA A 162 28.58 8.62 -7.27
CA ALA A 162 28.93 8.09 -5.96
C ALA A 162 29.97 6.98 -6.14
N ALA A 163 31.25 7.33 -6.01
CA ALA A 163 32.30 6.53 -5.39
C ALA A 163 33.67 7.13 -5.68
N ALA A 164 34.29 7.73 -4.67
CA ALA A 164 35.74 7.87 -4.61
C ALA A 164 36.18 7.70 -3.15
N ARG A 165 36.82 6.56 -2.86
CA ARG A 165 37.96 6.42 -1.93
C ARG A 165 38.37 4.95 -1.85
N THR A 166 39.53 4.62 -2.43
CA THR A 166 40.79 4.27 -1.73
C THR A 166 41.62 3.39 -2.66
N ALA A 167 42.81 3.87 -3.00
CA ALA A 167 43.81 3.17 -3.80
C ALA A 167 44.70 2.31 -2.89
N VAL A 168 45.07 1.09 -3.33
CA VAL A 168 46.42 0.52 -3.12
C VAL A 168 46.76 -0.49 -4.23
N ALA A 169 47.81 -0.14 -4.99
CA ALA A 169 48.87 -0.92 -5.63
C ALA A 169 48.65 -2.29 -6.34
N SER A 170 49.23 -2.34 -7.55
CA SER A 170 50.15 -3.37 -8.09
C SER A 170 49.73 -4.21 -9.32
N SER A 171 50.40 -3.86 -10.43
CA SER A 171 51.05 -4.73 -11.45
C SER A 171 50.26 -5.69 -12.37
N ALA A 172 50.47 -5.42 -13.68
CA ALA A 172 50.77 -6.35 -14.79
C ALA A 172 49.66 -6.92 -15.72
N SER A 173 49.83 -6.57 -17.02
CA SER A 173 49.59 -7.32 -18.27
C SER A 173 48.18 -7.78 -18.72
N THR A 174 47.72 -7.18 -19.84
CA THR A 174 47.04 -7.72 -21.08
C THR A 174 46.13 -8.97 -21.04
N PRO A 175 45.23 -9.19 -22.03
CA PRO A 175 44.42 -8.29 -22.84
C PRO A 175 42.90 -8.66 -22.83
N THR A 176 42.10 -7.80 -23.47
CA THR A 176 40.67 -7.89 -23.85
C THR A 176 40.08 -9.29 -24.08
N PRO A 177 38.80 -9.49 -23.69
CA PRO A 177 37.78 -9.61 -24.74
C PRO A 177 36.41 -8.95 -24.42
N SER A 178 35.67 -8.71 -25.49
CA SER A 178 34.32 -8.13 -25.58
C SER A 178 33.29 -8.66 -24.59
N LEU A 179 32.50 -7.76 -24.00
CA LEU A 179 31.28 -8.11 -23.29
C LEU A 179 30.07 -7.38 -23.88
N GLN A 180 29.08 -8.17 -24.29
CA GLN A 180 27.71 -7.74 -24.59
C GLN A 180 27.09 -7.08 -23.35
N PHE A 181 26.50 -5.90 -23.55
CA PHE A 181 25.75 -5.20 -22.51
C PHE A 181 24.43 -5.92 -22.21
N PRO A 182 24.08 -6.21 -20.94
CA PRO A 182 22.75 -6.62 -20.56
C PRO A 182 21.81 -5.40 -20.51
N SER A 183 20.56 -5.59 -20.92
CA SER A 183 19.48 -4.63 -20.78
C SER A 183 19.23 -4.29 -19.30
N LEU A 184 19.18 -2.99 -18.98
CA LEU A 184 18.92 -2.51 -17.62
C LEU A 184 17.50 -2.90 -17.15
N PRO A 185 17.33 -3.22 -15.85
CA PRO A 185 16.04 -3.54 -15.27
C PRO A 185 15.20 -2.27 -15.04
N GLN A 186 13.96 -2.26 -15.53
CA GLN A 186 12.93 -1.33 -15.07
C GLN A 186 12.75 -1.50 -13.55
N ASN A 187 12.93 -0.41 -12.80
CA ASN A 187 12.84 -0.42 -11.34
C ASN A 187 11.39 -0.68 -10.91
N PRO A 188 11.07 -1.88 -10.37
CA PRO A 188 9.68 -2.28 -10.10
C PRO A 188 9.04 -1.49 -8.96
N MET A 189 9.86 -0.84 -8.12
CA MET A 189 9.42 0.02 -7.02
C MET A 189 8.70 1.28 -7.50
N LEU A 190 9.20 1.93 -8.57
CA LEU A 190 8.61 3.18 -9.06
C LEU A 190 7.27 2.91 -9.75
N ALA A 191 7.17 1.83 -10.52
CA ALA A 191 5.92 1.39 -11.13
C ALA A 191 4.87 0.97 -10.08
N HIS A 192 5.29 0.35 -8.98
CA HIS A 192 4.39 0.00 -7.89
C HIS A 192 3.88 1.23 -7.12
N PHE A 193 4.76 2.21 -6.89
CA PHE A 193 4.40 3.47 -6.25
C PHE A 193 3.42 4.28 -7.10
N GLN A 194 3.66 4.36 -8.42
CA GLN A 194 2.77 5.04 -9.35
C GLN A 194 1.40 4.35 -9.45
N ALA A 195 1.35 3.00 -9.42
CA ALA A 195 0.12 2.23 -9.38
C ALA A 195 -0.66 2.38 -8.06
N MET A 196 0.04 2.49 -6.91
CA MET A 196 -0.59 2.76 -5.61
C MET A 196 -1.27 4.14 -5.59
N ILE A 197 -0.58 5.18 -6.07
CA ILE A 197 -1.14 6.54 -6.14
C ILE A 197 -2.38 6.57 -7.05
N GLN A 198 -2.34 5.87 -8.19
CA GLN A 198 -3.46 5.83 -9.12
C GLN A 198 -4.69 5.10 -8.56
N ASN A 199 -4.48 4.09 -7.70
CA ASN A 199 -5.57 3.40 -6.98
C ASN A 199 -6.15 4.22 -5.81
N CYS A 200 -5.37 5.10 -5.16
CA CYS A 200 -5.87 5.95 -4.08
C CYS A 200 -6.82 7.07 -4.57
N MET A 201 -6.74 7.45 -5.84
CA MET A 201 -7.55 8.50 -6.47
C MET A 201 -8.80 7.96 -7.20
N GLN A 202 -8.95 6.64 -7.36
CA GLN A 202 -10.16 6.07 -7.95
C GLN A 202 -11.16 5.77 -6.83
N PRO A 203 -12.41 6.30 -6.87
CA PRO A 203 -13.44 5.85 -5.95
C PRO A 203 -13.65 4.35 -6.20
N SER A 204 -13.58 3.54 -5.14
CA SER A 204 -13.77 2.11 -5.28
C SER A 204 -15.16 1.86 -5.89
N SER A 205 -15.25 1.00 -6.90
CA SER A 205 -16.54 0.68 -7.55
C SER A 205 -17.56 0.13 -6.55
N THR A 206 -17.09 -0.42 -5.43
CA THR A 206 -17.87 -0.86 -4.27
C THR A 206 -18.50 0.28 -3.48
N ASP A 207 -17.77 1.38 -3.20
CA ASP A 207 -18.34 2.54 -2.50
C ASP A 207 -19.41 3.25 -3.35
N GLN A 208 -19.17 3.31 -4.66
CA GLN A 208 -20.12 3.88 -5.60
C GLN A 208 -21.41 3.04 -5.69
N MET A 209 -21.28 1.70 -5.61
CA MET A 209 -22.43 0.78 -5.63
C MET A 209 -23.20 0.78 -4.30
N MET A 210 -22.50 0.90 -3.16
CA MET A 210 -23.13 0.94 -1.83
C MET A 210 -23.88 2.26 -1.61
N MET A 211 -23.33 3.39 -2.05
CA MET A 211 -24.01 4.69 -1.99
C MET A 211 -25.21 4.76 -2.96
N ALA A 212 -25.09 4.18 -4.15
CA ALA A 212 -26.20 4.06 -5.11
C ALA A 212 -27.32 3.13 -4.59
N GLN A 213 -26.97 2.03 -3.92
CA GLN A 213 -27.95 1.13 -3.30
C GLN A 213 -28.67 1.79 -2.12
N MET A 214 -27.96 2.62 -1.35
CA MET A 214 -28.56 3.39 -0.25
C MET A 214 -29.55 4.44 -0.79
N MET A 215 -29.19 5.19 -1.84
CA MET A 215 -30.11 6.12 -2.53
C MET A 215 -31.34 5.42 -3.14
N ALA A 216 -31.19 4.20 -3.66
CA ALA A 216 -32.29 3.42 -4.24
C ALA A 216 -33.30 2.91 -3.18
N GLN A 217 -32.90 2.74 -1.92
CA GLN A 217 -33.80 2.34 -0.83
C GLN A 217 -34.69 3.49 -0.35
N TYR A 218 -34.21 4.74 -0.39
CA TYR A 218 -35.00 5.92 0.00
C TYR A 218 -36.04 6.36 -1.04
N ALA A 219 -35.95 5.86 -2.29
CA ALA A 219 -36.91 6.16 -3.36
C ALA A 219 -38.14 5.22 -3.40
N ARG A 220 -38.21 4.20 -2.53
CA ARG A 220 -39.37 3.28 -2.44
C ARG A 220 -40.18 3.53 -1.18
N SER A 221 -41.17 4.42 -1.28
CA SER A 221 -42.29 4.47 -0.33
C SER A 221 -43.34 3.38 -0.64
N PRO A 222 -44.14 2.93 0.36
CA PRO A 222 -44.86 1.67 0.28
C PRO A 222 -46.31 1.82 -0.20
N THR A 223 -46.76 0.92 -1.06
CA THR A 223 -48.18 0.67 -1.32
C THR A 223 -48.70 -0.48 -0.47
N VAL A 224 -49.77 -0.19 0.26
CA VAL A 224 -50.55 -1.04 1.17
C VAL A 224 -51.35 -2.10 0.40
N VAL A 225 -51.29 -3.38 0.82
CA VAL A 225 -52.41 -4.36 0.67
C VAL A 225 -52.30 -5.53 1.69
N PRO A 226 -53.43 -6.11 2.16
CA PRO A 226 -53.52 -6.94 3.39
C PRO A 226 -53.55 -8.47 3.15
N PRO A 227 -53.57 -9.32 4.22
CA PRO A 227 -53.33 -10.76 4.15
C PRO A 227 -54.59 -11.63 4.25
N SER A 228 -54.59 -12.81 3.60
CA SER A 228 -55.47 -13.98 3.78
C SER A 228 -54.99 -15.08 2.81
N ALA A 229 -54.99 -16.39 3.04
CA ALA A 229 -55.32 -17.28 4.14
C ALA A 229 -54.64 -18.64 3.82
N LEU A 230 -54.37 -19.46 4.84
CA LEU A 230 -53.99 -20.88 4.70
C LEU A 230 -55.20 -21.70 4.20
N PRO A 231 -55.00 -22.91 3.63
CA PRO A 231 -55.05 -24.09 4.48
C PRO A 231 -54.03 -25.20 4.14
N ALA A 232 -53.97 -26.15 5.07
CA ALA A 232 -52.97 -27.19 5.24
C ALA A 232 -53.21 -28.48 4.44
N ALA A 233 -52.13 -29.27 4.35
CA ALA A 233 -52.05 -30.70 4.68
C ALA A 233 -51.76 -31.71 3.55
N MET A 234 -50.90 -32.67 3.92
CA MET A 234 -50.71 -34.05 3.43
C MET A 234 -49.87 -34.27 2.15
N ARG A 235 -48.59 -34.66 2.30
CA ARG A 235 -48.12 -36.06 2.44
C ARG A 235 -46.65 -36.22 2.06
N THR A 236 -45.90 -36.88 2.95
CA THR A 236 -44.55 -37.42 2.77
C THR A 236 -44.55 -38.62 1.82
N PRO A 237 -43.41 -38.87 1.14
CA PRO A 237 -42.80 -40.19 1.32
C PRO A 237 -41.28 -40.13 1.55
N ASN A 238 -40.83 -41.15 2.29
CA ASN A 238 -39.47 -41.49 2.67
C ASN A 238 -38.42 -41.28 1.56
N GLY A 239 -37.39 -40.49 1.89
CA GLY A 239 -36.11 -40.42 1.17
C GLY A 239 -34.99 -40.31 2.18
N ARG A 240 -34.47 -41.46 2.60
CA ARG A 240 -33.33 -41.64 3.50
C ARG A 240 -32.08 -40.99 2.88
N MET A 241 -31.74 -39.78 3.30
CA MET A 241 -30.44 -39.16 3.00
C MET A 241 -29.62 -39.12 4.28
N SER A 242 -28.53 -39.88 4.23
CA SER A 242 -27.55 -40.07 5.27
C SER A 242 -27.00 -38.72 5.77
N THR A 243 -27.01 -38.56 7.09
CA THR A 243 -26.15 -37.65 7.84
C THR A 243 -24.69 -38.06 7.63
N GLY A 244 -24.08 -37.55 6.57
CA GLY A 244 -22.64 -37.55 6.37
C GLY A 244 -22.12 -36.17 6.73
N SER A 245 -21.91 -35.91 8.01
CA SER A 245 -21.04 -34.82 8.46
C SER A 245 -19.61 -35.17 8.06
N SER A 246 -19.22 -34.83 6.84
CA SER A 246 -17.82 -34.72 6.46
C SER A 246 -17.25 -33.48 7.14
N ASP A 247 -16.82 -33.67 8.40
CA ASP A 247 -16.02 -32.72 9.17
C ASP A 247 -14.71 -32.44 8.43
N HIS A 248 -14.76 -31.50 7.48
CA HIS A 248 -13.56 -30.85 6.96
C HIS A 248 -13.07 -29.87 8.02
N SER A 249 -12.50 -30.42 9.10
CA SER A 249 -11.65 -29.66 10.01
C SER A 249 -10.51 -29.07 9.20
N SER A 250 -10.53 -27.75 9.03
CA SER A 250 -9.44 -27.05 8.34
C SER A 250 -8.12 -27.42 9.04
N PRO A 251 -7.08 -27.85 8.30
CA PRO A 251 -5.85 -28.33 8.92
C PRO A 251 -5.25 -27.29 9.86
N PRO A 252 -4.76 -27.68 11.06
CA PRO A 252 -4.28 -26.76 12.07
C PRO A 252 -3.14 -25.90 11.51
N MET A 253 -3.27 -24.57 11.64
CA MET A 253 -2.29 -23.60 11.16
C MET A 253 -0.94 -23.77 11.88
N LYS A 254 0.16 -23.36 11.24
CA LYS A 254 1.51 -23.31 11.83
C LYS A 254 2.04 -21.87 11.80
N GLN A 255 2.82 -21.48 12.80
CA GLN A 255 3.46 -20.17 12.82
C GLN A 255 4.71 -20.14 11.92
N CYS A 256 4.89 -19.06 11.15
CA CYS A 256 6.09 -18.84 10.34
C CYS A 256 7.30 -18.55 11.23
N GLN A 257 8.42 -19.22 11.00
CA GLN A 257 9.63 -19.04 11.82
C GLN A 257 10.35 -17.70 11.60
N THR A 258 10.01 -16.96 10.55
CA THR A 258 10.67 -15.68 10.23
C THR A 258 9.84 -14.50 10.73
N CYS A 259 8.54 -14.46 10.40
CA CYS A 259 7.68 -13.32 10.74
C CYS A 259 6.67 -13.59 11.85
N GLY A 260 6.49 -14.84 12.29
CA GLY A 260 5.53 -15.17 13.35
C GLY A 260 4.07 -15.26 12.89
N ASP A 261 3.76 -15.09 11.60
CA ASP A 261 2.38 -15.18 11.12
C ASP A 261 1.87 -16.61 11.01
N MET A 262 0.56 -16.79 11.17
CA MET A 262 -0.11 -18.08 11.02
C MET A 262 -0.24 -18.43 9.53
N ILE A 263 0.43 -19.49 9.09
CA ILE A 263 0.41 -20.02 7.72
C ILE A 263 -0.17 -21.44 7.69
N HIS A 264 -0.75 -21.84 6.56
CA HIS A 264 -1.27 -23.20 6.40
C HIS A 264 -0.16 -24.26 6.61
N ARG A 265 -0.44 -25.36 7.31
CA ARG A 265 0.59 -26.33 7.74
C ARG A 265 1.41 -26.91 6.59
N ASN A 266 0.76 -27.09 5.44
CA ASN A 266 1.35 -27.64 4.23
C ASN A 266 1.89 -26.56 3.27
N ALA A 267 1.85 -25.27 3.63
CA ALA A 267 2.44 -24.22 2.80
C ALA A 267 3.98 -24.39 2.76
N PRO A 268 4.58 -24.48 1.56
CA PRO A 268 6.03 -24.64 1.40
C PRO A 268 6.80 -23.35 1.73
N ILE A 269 6.17 -22.20 1.54
CA ILE A 269 6.75 -20.85 1.71
C ILE A 269 5.72 -19.95 2.39
N CYS A 270 6.19 -19.03 3.24
CA CYS A 270 5.34 -17.98 3.82
C CYS A 270 4.97 -16.94 2.73
N PRO A 271 3.67 -16.59 2.55
CA PRO A 271 3.28 -15.62 1.53
C PRO A 271 3.81 -14.21 1.78
N LEU A 272 4.05 -13.86 3.05
CA LEU A 272 4.48 -12.52 3.46
C LEU A 272 5.99 -12.34 3.30
N CYS A 273 6.80 -13.21 3.92
CA CYS A 273 8.26 -13.06 3.92
C CYS A 273 8.99 -13.95 2.91
N LYS A 274 8.27 -14.80 2.15
CA LYS A 274 8.82 -15.75 1.17
C LYS A 274 9.87 -16.73 1.72
N SER A 275 10.02 -16.83 3.04
CA SER A 275 10.96 -17.77 3.65
C SER A 275 10.43 -19.21 3.57
N LYS A 276 11.34 -20.16 3.32
CA LYS A 276 11.01 -21.60 3.30
C LYS A 276 10.75 -22.09 4.72
N SER A 277 9.58 -22.69 4.93
CA SER A 277 9.26 -23.34 6.20
C SER A 277 10.10 -24.62 6.35
N ARG A 278 11.10 -24.64 7.23
CA ARG A 278 11.83 -25.87 7.56
C ARG A 278 10.97 -26.74 8.49
N SER A 279 10.62 -27.95 8.05
CA SER A 279 9.94 -28.93 8.91
C SER A 279 10.87 -29.37 10.06
N LYS A 280 10.37 -29.37 11.30
CA LYS A 280 11.16 -29.77 12.49
C LYS A 280 11.61 -31.24 12.50
N ASN A 281 11.06 -32.11 11.65
CA ASN A 281 11.50 -33.50 11.48
C ASN A 281 12.02 -33.74 10.06
N PRO A 282 13.31 -33.48 9.76
CA PRO A 282 13.89 -33.94 8.51
C PRO A 282 13.88 -35.48 8.50
N LYS A 283 13.25 -36.07 7.47
CA LYS A 283 13.29 -37.53 7.25
C LYS A 283 14.75 -37.97 7.20
N LYS A 284 15.13 -38.91 8.07
CA LYS A 284 16.51 -39.43 8.12
C LYS A 284 16.92 -39.89 6.72
N PRO A 285 18.12 -39.51 6.24
CA PRO A 285 18.59 -39.97 4.94
C PRO A 285 18.71 -41.50 4.95
N LYS A 286 18.07 -42.15 3.98
CA LYS A 286 18.13 -43.60 3.78
C LYS A 286 19.57 -43.95 3.38
N ARG A 287 20.27 -44.77 4.17
CA ARG A 287 21.60 -45.28 3.80
C ARG A 287 21.48 -45.98 2.44
N LYS A 288 22.30 -45.57 1.47
CA LYS A 288 22.54 -46.36 0.26
C LYS A 288 23.47 -47.52 0.67
N GLU A 289 23.00 -48.75 0.47
CA GLU A 289 23.86 -49.92 0.30
C GLU A 289 24.44 -49.93 -1.11
#